data_AF-A0AAV3SXY2-F1
#
_entry.id   AF-A0AAV3SXY2-F1
#
_cell.length_a   1.000
_cell.length_b   1.000
_cell.length_c   1.000
_cell.angle_alpha   90.00
_cell.angle_beta   90.00
_cell.angle_gamma   90.00
#
_symmetry.space_group_name_H-M   'P 1'
#
loop_
_entity.id
_entity.type
_entity.pdbx_description
1 polymer ?
#
loop_
_entity_poly.entity_id
_entity_poly.type
_entity_poly.pdbx_seq_one_letter_code
_entity_poly.pdbx_strand_id
1 'polypeptide(L)'
;MSTLDSGMNQLESRVGGLTVGGKVHSLSAWFVLALRLMMGYAFAYSGFTKITGEFAAGGYLSNVAATNGNPLAGLFAWMGSTPWFVEFANVAVPYGELFIGLGLLVGAFVRLAAFFGALMMLMFYFGNWDMGHGFINGDFAYMLVFLAVAAFAAGRILGLDQYIENYDVGGETLVERYPALEYILG
;
A
#
# COMPACT_ATOMS: atom_id res chain seq x y z
N MET A 1 9.10 -40.43 -15.65
CA MET A 1 9.68 -39.28 -14.95
C MET A 1 9.03 -38.03 -15.52
N SER A 2 7.80 -37.69 -15.10
CA SER A 2 7.10 -36.49 -15.61
C SER A 2 7.63 -35.27 -14.85
N THR A 3 8.26 -34.36 -15.59
CA THR A 3 8.69 -33.06 -15.09
C THR A 3 7.46 -32.26 -14.70
N LEU A 4 7.42 -31.82 -13.45
CA LEU A 4 6.37 -30.96 -12.90
C LEU A 4 6.33 -29.65 -13.68
N ASP A 5 5.29 -29.46 -14.49
CA ASP A 5 4.97 -28.20 -15.13
C ASP A 5 4.36 -27.26 -14.08
N SER A 6 5.21 -26.71 -13.20
CA SER A 6 4.76 -25.81 -12.13
C SER A 6 4.57 -24.40 -12.71
N GLY A 7 3.37 -24.14 -13.23
CA GLY A 7 2.91 -22.85 -13.76
C GLY A 7 2.85 -21.69 -12.76
N MET A 8 3.74 -21.63 -11.77
CA MET A 8 3.67 -20.67 -10.66
C MET A 8 4.22 -19.28 -10.98
N ASN A 9 4.83 -19.06 -12.16
CA ASN A 9 5.56 -17.81 -12.48
C ASN A 9 5.23 -17.22 -13.87
N GLN A 10 4.03 -17.47 -14.39
CA GLN A 10 3.58 -16.83 -15.63
C GLN A 10 2.54 -15.76 -15.29
N LEU A 11 2.88 -14.49 -15.56
CA LEU A 11 1.93 -13.39 -15.48
C LEU A 11 1.40 -13.13 -16.90
N GLU A 12 0.13 -13.46 -17.14
CA GLU A 12 -0.58 -13.04 -18.33
C GLU A 12 -1.39 -11.79 -18.01
N SER A 13 -1.10 -10.69 -18.69
CA SER A 13 -1.93 -9.48 -18.63
C SER A 13 -2.49 -9.21 -20.02
N ARG A 14 -3.81 -9.07 -20.11
CA ARG A 14 -4.50 -8.61 -21.32
C ARG A 14 -4.67 -7.11 -21.22
N VAL A 15 -3.91 -6.35 -22.00
CA VAL A 15 -4.13 -4.91 -22.15
C VAL A 15 -4.48 -4.63 -23.60
N GLY A 16 -5.69 -4.11 -23.84
CA GLY A 16 -6.11 -3.63 -25.15
C GLY A 16 -6.07 -4.66 -26.29
N GLY A 17 -6.35 -5.95 -25.99
CA GLY A 17 -6.35 -7.03 -26.99
C GLY A 17 -4.98 -7.66 -27.28
N LEU A 18 -3.91 -7.24 -26.59
CA LEU A 18 -2.60 -7.87 -26.65
C LEU A 18 -2.35 -8.64 -25.35
N THR A 19 -2.15 -9.95 -25.47
CA THR A 19 -1.69 -10.82 -24.37
C THR A 19 -0.18 -10.68 -24.23
N VAL A 20 0.26 -9.96 -23.22
CA VAL A 20 1.68 -9.87 -22.86
C VAL A 20 1.91 -10.84 -21.70
N GLY A 21 2.56 -11.97 -22.00
CA GLY A 21 2.93 -13.00 -21.05
C GLY A 21 4.42 -12.90 -20.70
N GLY A 22 4.73 -12.64 -19.44
CA GLY A 22 6.10 -12.58 -18.93
C GLY A 22 6.38 -13.71 -17.93
N LYS A 23 7.47 -14.45 -18.12
CA LYS A 23 8.01 -15.33 -17.06
C LYS A 23 8.72 -14.48 -16.03
N VAL A 24 8.15 -14.34 -14.84
CA VAL A 24 8.84 -13.66 -13.74
C VAL A 24 9.93 -14.60 -13.24
N HIS A 25 11.18 -14.13 -13.15
CA HIS A 25 12.24 -14.94 -12.58
C HIS A 25 11.88 -15.19 -11.10
N SER A 26 11.91 -16.45 -10.64
CA SER A 26 11.44 -16.81 -9.29
C SER A 26 12.04 -15.91 -8.20
N LEU A 27 13.30 -15.47 -8.38
CA LEU A 27 14.00 -14.56 -7.46
C LEU A 27 13.32 -13.19 -7.32
N SER A 28 12.85 -12.59 -8.42
CA SER A 28 12.19 -11.27 -8.36
C SER A 28 10.81 -11.36 -7.71
N ALA A 29 10.11 -12.49 -7.91
CA ALA A 29 8.84 -12.75 -7.23
C ALA A 29 9.02 -12.86 -5.70
N TRP A 30 10.02 -13.62 -5.24
CA TRP A 30 10.35 -13.72 -3.82
C TRP A 30 10.81 -12.39 -3.21
N PHE A 31 11.55 -11.58 -3.96
CA PHE A 31 11.98 -10.26 -3.51
C PHE A 31 10.80 -9.29 -3.34
N VAL A 32 9.90 -9.22 -4.31
CA VAL A 32 8.69 -8.39 -4.22
C VAL A 32 7.80 -8.84 -3.07
N LEU A 33 7.67 -10.16 -2.84
CA LEU A 33 6.95 -10.70 -1.69
C LEU A 33 7.60 -10.27 -0.37
N ALA A 34 8.93 -10.34 -0.27
CA ALA A 34 9.64 -9.90 0.93
C ALA A 34 9.42 -8.42 1.23
N LEU A 35 9.46 -7.55 0.20
CA LEU A 35 9.13 -6.13 0.34
C LEU A 35 7.68 -5.93 0.79
N ARG A 36 6.72 -6.66 0.19
CA ARG A 36 5.31 -6.62 0.58
C ARG A 36 5.12 -6.96 2.06
N LEU A 37 5.70 -8.07 2.51
CA LEU A 37 5.57 -8.53 3.90
C LEU A 37 6.26 -7.60 4.88
N MET A 38 7.42 -7.05 4.52
CA MET A 38 8.14 -6.09 5.35
C MET A 38 7.33 -4.80 5.52
N MET A 39 6.81 -4.22 4.43
CA MET A 39 5.94 -3.03 4.49
C MET A 39 4.63 -3.32 5.23
N GLY A 40 4.01 -4.46 4.96
CA GLY A 40 2.78 -4.89 5.62
C GLY A 40 2.95 -5.02 7.13
N TYR A 41 4.05 -5.64 7.57
CA TYR A 41 4.36 -5.75 9.00
C TYR A 41 4.65 -4.39 9.63
N ALA A 42 5.47 -3.54 8.98
CA ALA A 42 5.80 -2.22 9.49
C ALA A 42 4.53 -1.35 9.73
N PHE A 43 3.61 -1.37 8.77
CA PHE A 43 2.34 -0.63 8.87
C PHE A 43 1.37 -1.25 9.87
N ALA A 44 1.23 -2.57 9.90
CA ALA A 44 0.37 -3.24 10.87
C ALA A 44 0.85 -3.00 12.31
N TYR A 45 2.16 -3.08 12.54
CA TYR A 45 2.77 -2.82 13.84
C TYR A 45 2.62 -1.34 14.24
N SER A 46 2.89 -0.41 13.32
CA SER A 46 2.72 1.03 13.55
C SER A 46 1.26 1.38 13.88
N GLY A 47 0.30 0.89 13.09
CA GLY A 47 -1.13 1.12 13.34
C GLY A 47 -1.57 0.52 14.67
N PHE A 48 -1.17 -0.72 14.97
CA PHE A 48 -1.50 -1.37 16.23
C PHE A 48 -0.97 -0.60 17.44
N THR A 49 0.31 -0.21 17.43
CA THR A 49 0.91 0.56 18.53
C THR A 49 0.28 1.93 18.71
N LYS A 50 -0.17 2.59 17.62
CA LYS A 50 -0.92 3.84 17.69
C LYS A 50 -2.35 3.66 18.24
N ILE A 51 -3.00 2.53 17.96
CA ILE A 51 -4.34 2.21 18.51
C ILE A 51 -4.26 1.89 20.01
N THR A 52 -3.23 1.15 20.42
CA THR A 52 -3.06 0.75 21.84
C THR A 52 -2.35 1.81 22.68
N GLY A 53 -1.71 2.79 22.04
CA GLY A 53 -0.96 3.87 22.69
C GLY A 53 -1.71 5.21 22.66
N GLU A 54 -1.03 6.26 23.11
CA GLU A 54 -1.56 7.63 23.12
C GLU A 54 -1.19 8.35 21.81
N PHE A 55 -1.81 7.98 20.69
CA PHE A 55 -1.63 8.71 19.43
C PHE A 55 -2.47 9.99 19.39
N ALA A 56 -1.84 11.12 19.08
CA ALA A 56 -2.51 12.40 18.88
C ALA A 56 -1.97 13.11 17.63
N ALA A 57 -2.77 13.12 16.55
CA ALA A 57 -2.46 13.77 15.29
C ALA A 57 -2.34 15.29 15.42
N GLY A 58 -3.15 15.92 16.29
CA GLY A 58 -3.18 17.39 16.42
C GLY A 58 -1.83 17.99 16.80
N GLY A 59 -1.12 17.36 17.74
CA GLY A 59 0.21 17.80 18.16
C GLY A 59 1.24 17.70 17.03
N TYR A 60 1.20 16.61 16.26
CA TYR A 60 2.05 16.42 15.09
C TYR A 60 1.74 17.44 13.98
N LEU A 61 0.46 17.60 13.63
CA LEU A 61 0.02 18.50 12.55
C LEU A 61 0.38 19.97 12.85
N SER A 62 0.06 20.44 14.05
CA SER A 62 0.24 21.86 14.40
C SER A 62 1.66 22.23 14.80
N ASN A 63 2.41 21.33 15.45
CA ASN A 63 3.71 21.68 16.03
C ASN A 63 4.90 21.13 15.25
N VAL A 64 4.70 20.14 14.37
CA VAL A 64 5.76 19.52 13.57
C VAL A 64 5.54 19.80 12.09
N ALA A 65 4.44 19.31 11.52
CA ALA A 65 4.19 19.41 10.09
C ALA A 65 3.88 20.84 9.62
N ALA A 66 3.25 21.67 10.45
CA ALA A 66 2.98 23.07 10.09
C ALA A 66 4.21 23.99 10.22
N THR A 67 5.26 23.58 10.95
CA THR A 67 6.36 24.47 11.36
C THR A 67 7.71 24.10 10.74
N ASN A 68 7.84 22.92 10.13
CA ASN A 68 9.09 22.40 9.55
C ASN A 68 9.52 23.06 8.20
N GLY A 69 8.80 24.09 7.72
CA GLY A 69 9.12 24.79 6.48
C GLY A 69 8.79 24.04 5.18
N ASN A 70 7.96 22.99 5.23
CA ASN A 70 7.55 22.28 4.02
C ASN A 70 6.59 23.11 3.13
N PRO A 71 6.47 22.78 1.82
CA PRO A 71 5.60 23.50 0.89
C PRO A 71 4.09 23.45 1.21
N LEU A 72 3.66 22.47 1.99
CA LEU A 72 2.28 22.24 2.42
C LEU A 72 2.01 22.74 3.85
N ALA A 73 2.89 23.55 4.44
CA ALA A 73 2.76 24.02 5.82
C ALA A 73 1.39 24.66 6.12
N GLY A 74 0.85 25.46 5.19
CA GLY A 74 -0.49 26.05 5.32
C GLY A 74 -1.63 25.02 5.36
N LEU A 75 -1.50 23.93 4.61
CA LEU A 75 -2.47 22.83 4.64
C LEU A 75 -2.39 22.08 5.98
N PHE A 76 -1.18 21.79 6.48
CA PHE A 76 -1.00 21.15 7.79
C PHE A 76 -1.48 22.04 8.94
N ALA A 77 -1.27 23.35 8.85
CA ALA A 77 -1.80 24.31 9.82
C ALA A 77 -3.34 24.32 9.82
N TRP A 78 -3.98 24.27 8.65
CA TRP A 78 -5.43 24.13 8.55
C TRP A 78 -5.91 22.81 9.13
N MET A 79 -5.27 21.69 8.80
CA MET A 79 -5.59 20.37 9.34
C MET A 79 -5.50 20.34 10.86
N GLY A 80 -4.43 20.90 11.44
CA GLY A 80 -4.20 20.93 12.89
C GLY A 80 -5.07 21.94 13.66
N SER A 81 -5.52 23.02 13.00
CA SER A 81 -6.42 24.02 13.59
C SER A 81 -7.90 23.68 13.45
N THR A 82 -8.24 22.63 12.71
CA THR A 82 -9.62 22.18 12.45
C THR A 82 -9.98 21.00 13.37
N PRO A 83 -10.78 21.20 14.43
CA PRO A 83 -10.99 20.16 15.46
C PRO A 83 -11.57 18.85 14.93
N TRP A 84 -12.61 18.93 14.09
CA TRP A 84 -13.23 17.74 13.51
C TRP A 84 -12.27 16.95 12.62
N PHE A 85 -11.33 17.64 11.95
CA PHE A 85 -10.32 16.98 11.10
C PHE A 85 -9.27 16.28 11.96
N VAL A 86 -8.84 16.90 13.06
CA VAL A 86 -7.92 16.28 14.02
C VAL A 86 -8.55 15.03 14.64
N GLU A 87 -9.82 15.10 15.05
CA GLU A 87 -10.55 13.93 15.55
C GLU A 87 -10.65 12.82 14.51
N PHE A 88 -10.96 13.18 13.26
CA PHE A 88 -10.93 12.24 12.15
C PHE A 88 -9.55 11.62 11.96
N ALA A 89 -8.47 12.42 11.93
CA ALA A 89 -7.11 11.95 11.72
C ALA A 89 -6.61 11.05 12.86
N ASN A 90 -7.04 11.30 14.11
CA ASN A 90 -6.73 10.44 15.26
C ASN A 90 -7.25 9.01 15.08
N VAL A 91 -8.32 8.82 14.31
CA VAL A 91 -8.87 7.49 14.00
C VAL A 91 -8.37 7.00 12.64
N ALA A 92 -8.42 7.84 11.61
CA ALA A 92 -8.09 7.47 10.25
C ALA A 92 -6.63 7.05 10.08
N VAL A 93 -5.68 7.71 10.76
CA VAL A 93 -4.25 7.38 10.64
C VAL A 93 -3.95 6.00 11.27
N PRO A 94 -4.26 5.72 12.55
CA PRO A 94 -3.93 4.43 13.15
C PRO A 94 -4.65 3.24 12.50
N TYR A 95 -5.95 3.38 12.24
CA TYR A 95 -6.73 2.32 11.59
C TYR A 95 -6.35 2.17 10.12
N GLY A 96 -6.06 3.27 9.42
CA GLY A 96 -5.57 3.25 8.05
C GLY A 96 -4.26 2.48 7.94
N GLU A 97 -3.27 2.79 8.79
CA GLU A 97 -2.00 2.05 8.85
C GLU A 97 -2.22 0.56 9.13
N LEU A 98 -3.10 0.22 10.08
CA LEU A 98 -3.39 -1.17 10.41
C LEU A 98 -4.03 -1.90 9.22
N PHE A 99 -5.07 -1.34 8.59
CA PHE A 99 -5.75 -1.99 7.47
C PHE A 99 -4.89 -2.10 6.22
N ILE A 100 -4.05 -1.08 5.93
CA ILE A 100 -3.07 -1.15 4.85
C ILE A 100 -2.07 -2.28 5.14
N GLY A 101 -1.54 -2.34 6.37
CA GLY A 101 -0.60 -3.37 6.79
C GLY A 101 -1.18 -4.78 6.65
N LEU A 102 -2.40 -4.97 7.15
CA LEU A 102 -3.12 -6.24 7.05
C LEU A 102 -3.44 -6.61 5.60
N GLY A 103 -3.88 -5.65 4.78
CA GLY A 103 -4.14 -5.87 3.34
C GLY A 103 -2.91 -6.37 2.60
N LEU A 104 -1.73 -5.80 2.88
CA LEU A 104 -0.46 -6.26 2.31
C LEU A 104 -0.03 -7.64 2.83
N LEU A 105 -0.21 -7.92 4.12
CA LEU A 105 0.18 -9.20 4.72
C LEU A 105 -0.69 -10.35 4.20
N VAL A 106 -2.01 -10.15 4.23
CA VAL A 106 -3.00 -11.12 3.74
C VAL A 106 -2.92 -11.24 2.21
N GLY A 107 -2.50 -10.17 1.53
CA GLY A 107 -2.46 -10.11 0.08
C GLY A 107 -3.85 -9.91 -0.52
N ALA A 108 -4.71 -9.14 0.16
CA ALA A 108 -6.05 -8.79 -0.29
C ALA A 108 -6.14 -7.27 -0.52
N PHE A 109 -6.68 -6.86 -1.67
CA PHE A 109 -6.72 -5.47 -2.11
C PHE A 109 -5.33 -4.82 -2.10
N VAL A 110 -4.29 -5.55 -2.52
CA VAL A 110 -2.89 -5.12 -2.37
C VAL A 110 -2.63 -3.80 -3.09
N ARG A 111 -3.18 -3.61 -4.28
CA ARG A 111 -3.06 -2.35 -5.02
C ARG A 111 -3.66 -1.18 -4.28
N LEU A 112 -4.86 -1.36 -3.74
CA LEU A 112 -5.56 -0.32 -2.99
C LEU A 112 -4.82 0.02 -1.69
N ALA A 113 -4.41 -1.02 -0.94
CA ALA A 113 -3.62 -0.86 0.27
C ALA A 113 -2.30 -0.14 -0.01
N ALA A 114 -1.60 -0.54 -1.08
CA ALA A 114 -0.34 0.09 -1.45
C ALA A 114 -0.50 1.53 -1.95
N PHE A 115 -1.58 1.84 -2.67
CA PHE A 115 -1.91 3.21 -3.07
C PHE A 115 -2.14 4.12 -1.86
N PHE A 116 -2.97 3.71 -0.90
CA PHE A 116 -3.19 4.49 0.31
C PHE A 116 -1.96 4.54 1.21
N GLY A 117 -1.15 3.47 1.25
CA GLY A 117 0.14 3.46 1.93
C GLY A 117 1.11 4.48 1.34
N ALA A 118 1.21 4.55 0.01
CA ALA A 118 2.00 5.57 -0.68
C ALA A 118 1.48 6.98 -0.41
N LEU A 119 0.17 7.20 -0.45
CA LEU A 119 -0.45 8.50 -0.15
C LEU A 119 -0.14 8.95 1.29
N MET A 120 -0.21 8.03 2.25
CA MET A 120 0.09 8.33 3.65
C MET A 120 1.57 8.65 3.85
N MET A 121 2.47 7.87 3.23
CA MET A 121 3.90 8.16 3.24
C MET A 121 4.23 9.49 2.56
N LEU A 122 3.50 9.89 1.53
CA LEU A 122 3.64 11.21 0.91
C LEU A 122 3.27 12.35 1.89
N MET A 123 2.21 12.17 2.68
CA MET A 123 1.85 13.15 3.72
C MET A 123 2.92 13.22 4.82
N PHE A 124 3.44 12.08 5.28
CA PHE A 124 4.53 12.05 6.25
C PHE A 124 5.85 12.59 5.68
N TYR A 125 6.12 12.41 4.39
CA TYR A 125 7.28 12.99 3.71
C TYR A 125 7.31 14.52 3.85
N PHE A 126 6.19 15.19 3.61
CA PHE A 126 6.09 16.63 3.84
C PHE A 126 6.02 16.98 5.34
N GLY A 127 5.36 16.15 6.16
CA GLY A 127 5.28 16.36 7.61
C GLY A 127 6.61 16.20 8.35
N ASN A 128 7.54 15.41 7.81
CA ASN A 128 8.90 15.18 8.31
C ASN A 128 9.95 15.78 7.36
N TRP A 129 9.61 16.90 6.72
CA TRP A 129 10.51 17.59 5.80
C TRP A 129 11.76 18.08 6.52
N ASP A 130 12.91 17.57 6.11
CA ASP A 130 14.24 17.99 6.56
C ASP A 130 15.21 17.96 5.38
N MET A 131 15.94 19.05 5.16
CA MET A 131 16.96 19.15 4.11
C MET A 131 18.36 18.69 4.58
N GLY A 132 18.52 18.34 5.86
CA GLY A 132 19.80 17.94 6.44
C GLY A 132 20.47 16.75 5.75
N HIS A 133 19.67 15.85 5.19
CA HIS A 133 20.14 14.62 4.51
C HIS A 133 19.76 14.58 3.02
N GLY A 134 19.34 15.70 2.44
CA GLY A 134 18.88 15.81 1.05
C GLY A 134 17.37 15.56 0.89
N PHE A 135 16.91 15.49 -0.36
CA PHE A 135 15.48 15.37 -0.69
C PHE A 135 14.88 13.99 -0.43
N ILE A 136 15.71 12.95 -0.29
CA ILE A 136 15.23 11.58 -0.10
C ILE A 136 15.34 11.24 1.38
N ASN A 137 14.21 11.15 2.06
CA ASN A 137 14.11 10.65 3.44
C ASN A 137 13.48 9.24 3.47
N GLY A 138 13.31 8.69 4.68
CA GLY A 138 12.71 7.37 4.88
C GLY A 138 11.27 7.27 4.36
N ASP A 139 10.46 8.29 4.57
CA ASP A 139 9.06 8.32 4.13
C ASP A 139 8.96 8.31 2.59
N PHE A 140 9.83 9.06 1.91
CA PHE A 140 9.93 9.04 0.45
C PHE A 140 10.34 7.67 -0.08
N ALA A 141 11.33 7.03 0.55
CA ALA A 141 11.76 5.68 0.18
C ALA A 141 10.61 4.68 0.37
N TYR A 142 9.88 4.75 1.48
CA TYR A 142 8.71 3.89 1.74
C TYR A 142 7.60 4.11 0.73
N MET A 143 7.32 5.36 0.36
CA MET A 143 6.38 5.69 -0.71
C MET A 143 6.77 4.98 -2.03
N LEU A 144 8.04 5.03 -2.42
CA LEU A 144 8.50 4.36 -3.64
C LEU A 144 8.36 2.82 -3.55
N VAL A 145 8.61 2.23 -2.38
CA VAL A 145 8.39 0.80 -2.17
C VAL A 145 6.91 0.45 -2.31
N PHE A 146 6.00 1.23 -1.73
CA PHE A 146 4.57 1.02 -1.92
C PHE A 146 4.15 1.15 -3.38
N LEU A 147 4.61 2.17 -4.09
CA LEU A 147 4.31 2.34 -5.52
C LEU A 147 4.86 1.17 -6.35
N ALA A 148 6.04 0.64 -6.01
CA ALA A 148 6.57 -0.56 -6.63
C ALA A 148 5.68 -1.78 -6.35
N VAL A 149 5.28 -2.00 -5.09
CA VAL A 149 4.36 -3.09 -4.71
C VAL A 149 3.01 -2.99 -5.44
N ALA A 150 2.47 -1.78 -5.59
CA ALA A 150 1.25 -1.51 -6.35
C ALA A 150 1.44 -1.79 -7.85
N ALA A 151 2.55 -1.34 -8.44
CA ALA A 151 2.84 -1.48 -9.87
C ALA A 151 3.10 -2.93 -10.28
N PHE A 152 3.81 -3.69 -9.46
CA PHE A 152 4.13 -5.11 -9.74
C PHE A 152 2.98 -6.07 -9.41
N ALA A 153 1.80 -5.55 -9.00
CA ALA A 153 0.65 -6.36 -8.62
C ALA A 153 1.05 -7.53 -7.70
N ALA A 154 1.76 -7.23 -6.61
CA ALA A 154 2.25 -8.26 -5.69
C ALA A 154 1.12 -9.14 -5.08
N GLY A 155 -0.15 -8.79 -5.29
CA GLY A 155 -1.32 -9.64 -5.00
C GLY A 155 -1.41 -10.90 -5.86
N ARG A 156 -0.95 -10.88 -7.12
CA ARG A 156 -0.85 -12.09 -7.98
C ARG A 156 0.28 -13.04 -7.58
N ILE A 157 1.24 -12.56 -6.79
CA ILE A 157 2.36 -13.37 -6.30
C ILE A 157 2.01 -13.84 -4.89
N LEU A 158 1.36 -15.00 -4.78
CA LEU A 158 1.02 -15.63 -3.49
C LEU A 158 0.23 -14.70 -2.54
N GLY A 159 -0.81 -14.05 -3.07
CA GLY A 159 -1.79 -13.25 -2.32
C GLY A 159 -3.20 -13.79 -2.46
N LEU A 160 -4.07 -13.46 -1.50
CA LEU A 160 -5.49 -13.80 -1.55
C LEU A 160 -6.21 -13.16 -2.75
N ASP A 161 -5.69 -12.09 -3.34
CA ASP A 161 -6.20 -11.49 -4.59
C ASP A 161 -6.30 -12.53 -5.71
N GLN A 162 -5.32 -13.45 -5.84
CA GLN A 162 -5.40 -14.56 -6.79
C GLN A 162 -6.55 -15.54 -6.50
N TYR A 163 -6.86 -15.78 -5.22
CA TYR A 163 -7.98 -16.66 -4.84
C TYR A 163 -9.35 -15.99 -5.02
N ILE A 164 -9.42 -14.67 -4.80
CA ILE A 164 -10.64 -13.88 -4.99
C ILE A 164 -10.94 -13.73 -6.48
N GLU A 165 -9.93 -13.46 -7.32
CA GLU A 165 -10.10 -13.37 -8.77
C GLU A 165 -10.60 -14.68 -9.40
N ASN A 166 -10.11 -15.82 -8.90
CA ASN A 166 -10.52 -17.15 -9.37
C ASN A 166 -11.75 -17.71 -8.64
N TYR A 167 -12.42 -16.92 -7.79
CA TYR A 167 -13.61 -17.39 -7.09
C TYR A 167 -14.79 -17.46 -8.07
N ASP A 168 -15.28 -18.68 -8.30
CA ASP A 168 -16.36 -18.97 -9.24
C ASP A 168 -17.72 -18.71 -8.58
N VAL A 169 -18.48 -17.77 -9.13
CA VAL A 169 -19.84 -17.46 -8.66
C VAL A 169 -20.84 -17.79 -9.77
N GLY A 170 -21.15 -19.07 -9.89
CA GLY A 170 -22.23 -19.56 -10.75
C GLY A 170 -21.82 -19.89 -12.19
N GLY A 171 -20.57 -20.32 -12.40
CA GLY A 171 -20.03 -20.73 -13.70
C GLY A 171 -19.27 -19.63 -14.44
N GLU A 172 -19.04 -18.49 -13.79
CA GLU A 172 -18.24 -17.35 -14.27
C GLU A 172 -17.35 -16.89 -13.12
N THR A 173 -16.10 -16.54 -13.43
CA THR A 173 -15.17 -15.96 -12.45
C THR A 173 -15.64 -14.56 -12.05
N LEU A 174 -15.36 -14.13 -10.80
CA LEU A 174 -15.73 -12.79 -10.34
C LEU A 174 -15.19 -11.66 -11.24
N VAL A 175 -14.05 -11.89 -11.90
CA VAL A 175 -13.44 -10.95 -12.85
C VAL A 175 -14.20 -10.89 -14.17
N GLU A 176 -14.69 -12.04 -14.67
CA GLU A 176 -15.54 -12.09 -15.87
C GLU A 176 -16.89 -11.38 -15.65
N ARG A 177 -17.45 -11.52 -14.44
CA ARG A 177 -18.72 -10.88 -14.07
C ARG A 177 -18.58 -9.39 -13.77
N TYR A 178 -17.43 -8.96 -13.23
CA TYR A 178 -17.15 -7.57 -12.86
C TYR A 178 -15.72 -7.17 -13.24
N PRO A 179 -15.48 -6.68 -14.47
CA PRO A 179 -14.14 -6.33 -14.95
C PRO A 179 -13.46 -5.19 -14.16
N ALA A 180 -14.22 -4.39 -13.41
CA ALA A 180 -13.66 -3.37 -12.52
C ALA A 180 -12.88 -3.95 -11.32
N LEU A 181 -13.16 -5.20 -10.93
CA LEU A 181 -12.45 -5.89 -9.85
C LEU A 181 -11.00 -6.24 -10.24
N GLU A 182 -10.70 -6.45 -11.53
CA GLU A 182 -9.33 -6.65 -12.02
C GLU A 182 -8.42 -5.45 -11.68
N TYR A 183 -8.96 -4.23 -11.80
CA TYR A 183 -8.17 -3.03 -11.51
C TYR A 183 -7.92 -2.84 -10.00
N ILE A 184 -8.87 -3.27 -9.17
CA ILE A 184 -8.87 -3.10 -7.71
C ILE A 184 -8.07 -4.21 -7.01
N LEU A 185 -8.14 -5.44 -7.52
CA LEU A 185 -7.49 -6.63 -6.95
C LEU A 185 -6.07 -6.83 -7.51
N GLY A 186 -5.83 -6.59 -8.80
CA GLY A 186 -4.48 -6.72 -9.37
C GLY A 186 -4.39 -7.25 -10.79
#